data_AF-A0A8H8M815-F1
#
_entry.id   AF-A0A8H8M815-F1
#
_cell.length_a   1.000
_cell.length_b   1.000
_cell.length_c   1.000
_cell.angle_alpha   90.00
_cell.angle_beta   90.00
_cell.angle_gamma   90.00
#
_symmetry.space_group_name_H-M   'P 1'
#
loop_
_entity.id
_entity.type
_entity.pdbx_description
1 polymer ?
#
loop_
_entity_poly.entity_id
_entity_poly.type
_entity_poly.pdbx_seq_one_letter_code
_entity_poly.pdbx_strand_id
1 'polypeptide(L)'
;MALARLIATSTRMLVSLSANPDPQSPEDPALRHAQRNRHIFPAGFGRSREAKIPPIEFTPWQLEDTFTTNKEYVKDIYVTSAAYCKESKSPKHEFILVEVEAARDVHFRNYLILDRISNLPSDRITQHLIQIIAPVSSSRAPARDRIRISYDGTLRSLLAHSSISKYDVLERYDFHSVSFLLYQLVVLSRVVSDRHIVYDALSTQCYWYASLIWGCIQRLRPEHAVATINSKYRGRFGPMFHQQVDSNQIGSILKEAEEAIDHLRTCLEVSNKRYNHVTKATGVREELSRELEASRMAVGMPSGAPLGIEAAPPYHMIS
;
A
#
# COMPACT_ATOMS: atom_id res chain seq x y z
N MET A 1 -2.17 19.75 63.18
CA MET A 1 -3.32 19.86 62.25
C MET A 1 -3.15 21.04 61.28
N ALA A 2 -2.09 21.07 60.45
CA ALA A 2 -1.87 22.17 59.48
C ALA A 2 -1.14 21.73 58.19
N LEU A 3 -1.03 20.42 57.92
CA LEU A 3 -0.31 19.91 56.73
C LEU A 3 -1.20 19.11 55.76
N ALA A 4 -2.49 18.91 56.09
CA ALA A 4 -3.43 18.11 55.29
C ALA A 4 -4.34 18.94 54.36
N ARG A 5 -4.18 20.26 54.32
CA ARG A 5 -5.03 21.16 53.51
C ARG A 5 -4.36 21.76 52.27
N LEU A 6 -3.07 21.46 52.01
CA LEU A 6 -2.34 22.02 50.87
C LEU A 6 -2.29 21.11 49.62
N ILE A 7 -2.74 19.85 49.73
CA ILE A 7 -2.71 18.90 48.59
C ILE A 7 -4.08 18.81 47.88
N ALA A 8 -5.15 19.36 48.47
CA ALA A 8 -6.50 19.26 47.89
C ALA A 8 -6.82 20.34 46.82
N THR A 9 -5.96 21.33 46.63
CA THR A 9 -6.22 22.45 45.70
C THR A 9 -5.48 22.33 44.36
N SER A 10 -4.51 21.42 44.24
CA SER A 10 -3.70 21.29 43.00
C SER A 10 -4.20 20.20 42.03
N THR A 11 -5.11 19.33 42.46
CA THR A 11 -5.59 18.20 41.63
C THR A 11 -6.91 18.50 40.89
N ARG A 12 -7.43 19.73 40.99
CA ARG A 12 -8.73 20.13 40.39
C ARG A 12 -8.63 21.02 39.14
N MET A 13 -7.42 21.22 38.60
CA MET A 13 -7.20 21.99 37.36
C MET A 13 -6.74 21.16 36.15
N LEU A 14 -6.92 19.83 36.16
CA LEU A 14 -6.54 18.97 35.01
C LEU A 14 -7.67 18.09 34.46
N VAL A 15 -8.94 18.42 34.73
CA VAL A 15 -10.09 17.60 34.28
C VAL A 15 -11.08 18.37 33.38
N SER A 16 -10.75 19.58 32.91
CA SER A 16 -11.69 20.37 32.10
C SER A 16 -11.08 20.94 30.81
N LEU A 17 -10.50 20.08 29.96
CA LEU A 17 -10.29 20.38 28.53
C LEU A 17 -10.45 19.09 27.71
N SER A 18 -11.56 18.37 27.92
CA SER A 18 -12.11 17.50 26.87
C SER A 18 -13.17 18.32 26.14
N ALA A 19 -12.73 19.35 25.42
CA ALA A 19 -13.57 19.98 24.42
C ALA A 19 -13.92 18.89 23.40
N ASN A 20 -15.22 18.60 23.26
CA ASN A 20 -15.69 17.88 22.08
C ASN A 20 -15.08 18.60 20.87
N PRO A 21 -14.33 17.91 20.00
CA PRO A 21 -13.81 18.55 18.81
C PRO A 21 -15.01 19.12 18.06
N ASP A 22 -14.96 20.43 17.78
CA ASP A 22 -15.93 21.11 16.92
C ASP A 22 -16.17 20.24 15.68
N PRO A 23 -17.42 20.13 15.19
CA PRO A 23 -17.70 19.44 13.93
C PRO A 23 -16.76 20.04 12.88
N GLN A 24 -15.80 19.22 12.45
CA GLN A 24 -14.62 19.65 11.73
C GLN A 24 -15.02 20.61 10.62
N SER A 25 -14.56 21.87 10.73
CA SER A 25 -14.56 22.82 9.64
C SER A 25 -14.14 22.08 8.36
N PRO A 26 -14.84 22.24 7.23
CA PRO A 26 -14.54 21.53 6.01
C PRO A 26 -13.07 21.74 5.66
N GLU A 27 -12.25 20.71 5.88
CA GLU A 27 -10.83 20.77 5.55
C GLU A 27 -10.69 21.10 4.07
N ASP A 28 -9.77 22.03 3.77
CA ASP A 28 -9.47 22.43 2.40
C ASP A 28 -9.14 21.18 1.55
N PRO A 29 -9.90 20.91 0.45
CA PRO A 29 -9.61 19.82 -0.47
C PRO A 29 -8.16 19.82 -0.98
N ALA A 30 -7.52 20.99 -1.10
CA ALA A 30 -6.12 21.10 -1.50
C ALA A 30 -5.17 20.51 -0.46
N LEU A 31 -5.45 20.70 0.83
CA LEU A 31 -4.66 20.15 1.94
C LEU A 31 -4.78 18.63 1.98
N ARG A 32 -6.00 18.10 1.83
CA ARG A 32 -6.25 16.64 1.74
C ARG A 32 -5.49 16.01 0.59
N HIS A 33 -5.53 16.66 -0.57
CA HIS A 33 -4.80 16.21 -1.74
C HIS A 33 -3.28 16.25 -1.48
N ALA A 34 -2.75 17.25 -0.77
CA ALA A 34 -1.33 17.33 -0.45
C ALA A 34 -0.82 16.17 0.45
N GLN A 35 -1.67 15.67 1.35
CA GLN A 35 -1.35 14.62 2.32
C GLN A 35 -1.57 13.19 1.81
N ARG A 36 -2.01 12.99 0.56
CA ARG A 36 -2.26 11.65 0.03
C ARG A 36 -0.96 10.84 -0.17
N ASN A 37 -1.08 9.52 -0.11
CA ASN A 37 -0.02 8.62 -0.56
C ASN A 37 0.16 8.74 -2.07
N ARG A 38 1.22 9.42 -2.53
CA ARG A 38 1.45 9.71 -3.96
C ARG A 38 1.79 8.48 -4.82
N HIS A 39 2.15 7.36 -4.21
CA HIS A 39 2.41 6.10 -4.94
C HIS A 39 1.11 5.40 -5.29
N ILE A 40 0.11 5.46 -4.38
CA ILE A 40 -1.21 4.86 -4.59
C ILE A 40 -2.19 5.85 -5.21
N PHE A 41 -2.10 7.14 -4.88
CA PHE A 41 -2.95 8.22 -5.39
C PHE A 41 -2.06 9.29 -6.03
N PRO A 42 -1.63 9.12 -7.29
CA PRO A 42 -0.60 9.97 -7.88
C PRO A 42 -1.06 11.37 -8.23
N ALA A 43 -0.15 12.18 -8.78
CA ALA A 43 -0.37 13.60 -9.10
C ALA A 43 -1.63 13.86 -9.95
N GLY A 44 -1.94 12.95 -10.88
CA GLY A 44 -3.11 13.01 -11.76
C GLY A 44 -4.38 12.34 -11.23
N PHE A 45 -4.35 11.78 -10.03
CA PHE A 45 -5.52 11.16 -9.43
C PHE A 45 -6.70 12.13 -9.37
N GLY A 46 -7.90 11.66 -9.74
CA GLY A 46 -9.13 12.48 -9.76
C GLY A 46 -9.19 13.49 -10.90
N ARG A 47 -8.13 13.64 -11.71
CA ARG A 47 -8.16 14.46 -12.93
C ARG A 47 -8.78 13.61 -14.04
N SER A 48 -10.10 13.68 -14.16
CA SER A 48 -10.88 13.12 -15.28
C SER A 48 -10.63 13.90 -16.58
N ARG A 49 -9.36 14.07 -16.95
CA ARG A 49 -8.97 14.41 -18.31
C ARG A 49 -8.42 13.12 -18.87
N GLU A 50 -8.88 12.72 -20.04
CA GLU A 50 -8.54 11.50 -20.79
C GLU A 50 -7.06 11.44 -21.21
N ALA A 51 -6.16 11.97 -20.40
CA ALA A 51 -4.74 11.93 -20.60
C ALA A 51 -4.34 10.46 -20.65
N LYS A 52 -3.74 10.07 -21.79
CA LYS A 52 -3.17 8.75 -22.08
C LYS A 52 -1.90 8.51 -21.24
N ILE A 53 -1.97 8.77 -19.94
CA ILE A 53 -0.85 8.57 -19.03
C ILE A 53 -0.88 7.10 -18.62
N PRO A 54 0.22 6.37 -18.84
CA PRO A 54 0.27 4.96 -18.48
C PRO A 54 0.13 4.78 -16.96
N PRO A 55 -0.35 3.61 -16.51
CA PRO A 55 -0.39 3.27 -15.10
C PRO A 55 1.02 3.28 -14.52
N ILE A 56 1.11 3.58 -13.22
CA ILE A 56 2.37 3.45 -12.49
C ILE A 56 2.59 1.97 -12.25
N GLU A 57 3.77 1.47 -12.61
CA GLU A 57 4.13 0.07 -12.46
C GLU A 57 5.19 -0.07 -11.36
N PHE A 58 4.94 -0.97 -10.44
CA PHE A 58 5.89 -1.43 -9.44
C PHE A 58 6.06 -2.94 -9.55
N THR A 59 7.22 -3.43 -9.18
CA THR A 59 7.33 -4.82 -8.73
C THR A 59 6.86 -4.93 -7.27
N PRO A 60 6.49 -6.13 -6.78
CA PRO A 60 6.04 -6.27 -5.40
C PRO A 60 7.05 -5.76 -4.36
N TRP A 61 8.34 -6.02 -4.55
CA TRP A 61 9.40 -5.52 -3.65
C TRP A 61 9.54 -4.00 -3.72
N GLN A 62 9.48 -3.40 -4.91
CA GLN A 62 9.55 -1.93 -5.04
C GLN A 62 8.41 -1.25 -4.30
N LEU A 63 7.19 -1.78 -4.41
CA LEU A 63 6.05 -1.20 -3.71
C LEU A 63 6.16 -1.40 -2.19
N GLU A 64 6.62 -2.57 -1.73
CA GLU A 64 6.91 -2.79 -0.29
C GLU A 64 7.97 -1.79 0.23
N ASP A 65 9.05 -1.58 -0.52
CA ASP A 65 10.11 -0.62 -0.16
C ASP A 65 9.57 0.82 -0.05
N THR A 66 8.61 1.19 -0.90
CA THR A 66 7.96 2.50 -0.77
C THR A 66 7.18 2.61 0.54
N PHE A 67 6.61 1.50 1.03
CA PHE A 67 5.85 1.47 2.27
C PHE A 67 6.76 1.49 3.51
N THR A 68 7.92 0.85 3.43
CA THR A 68 8.92 0.92 4.50
C THR A 68 9.64 2.27 4.52
N THR A 69 9.75 2.97 3.40
CA THR A 69 10.43 4.28 3.32
C THR A 69 9.48 5.45 3.64
N ASN A 70 8.26 5.45 3.08
CA ASN A 70 7.23 6.49 3.29
C ASN A 70 6.13 6.00 4.23
N LYS A 71 6.45 5.98 5.52
CA LYS A 71 5.68 5.26 6.55
C LYS A 71 4.36 5.93 6.98
N GLU A 72 4.13 7.19 6.58
CA GLU A 72 3.08 8.04 7.16
C GLU A 72 1.65 7.69 6.71
N TYR A 73 1.47 6.97 5.60
CA TYR A 73 0.13 6.78 5.00
C TYR A 73 -0.20 5.34 4.58
N VAL A 74 0.71 4.39 4.82
CA VAL A 74 0.54 3.00 4.37
C VAL A 74 -0.57 2.28 5.16
N LYS A 75 -0.68 2.59 6.45
CA LYS A 75 -1.68 1.97 7.34
C LYS A 75 -3.11 2.41 7.03
N ASP A 76 -3.25 3.49 6.27
CA ASP A 76 -4.52 4.14 6.00
C ASP A 76 -5.06 3.75 4.62
N ILE A 77 -4.53 2.71 3.97
CA ILE A 77 -5.03 2.25 2.67
C ILE A 77 -5.53 0.82 2.80
N TYR A 78 -6.83 0.65 2.59
CA TYR A 78 -7.50 -0.64 2.67
C TYR A 78 -7.96 -1.09 1.30
N VAL A 79 -7.93 -2.40 1.09
CA VAL A 79 -8.55 -3.06 -0.06
C VAL A 79 -10.04 -3.10 0.22
N THR A 80 -10.85 -2.53 -0.67
CA THR A 80 -12.33 -2.55 -0.58
C THR A 80 -12.91 -3.70 -1.37
N SER A 81 -12.30 -4.04 -2.49
CA SER A 81 -12.66 -5.23 -3.24
C SER A 81 -11.45 -5.85 -3.92
N ALA A 82 -11.48 -7.16 -4.08
CA ALA A 82 -10.55 -7.90 -4.92
C ALA A 82 -11.33 -8.86 -5.81
N ALA A 83 -10.86 -9.05 -7.03
CA ALA A 83 -11.49 -9.93 -8.00
C ALA A 83 -10.43 -10.77 -8.72
N TYR A 84 -10.68 -12.08 -8.76
CA TYR A 84 -9.94 -13.00 -9.60
C TYR A 84 -10.47 -12.89 -11.02
N CYS A 85 -9.64 -12.38 -11.92
CA CYS A 85 -10.04 -12.08 -13.28
C CYS A 85 -9.31 -12.96 -14.28
N LYS A 86 -9.96 -13.19 -15.41
CA LYS A 86 -9.39 -13.90 -16.55
C LYS A 86 -9.74 -13.19 -17.84
N GLU A 87 -8.75 -12.92 -18.69
CA GLU A 87 -9.02 -12.36 -20.01
C GLU A 87 -9.88 -13.31 -20.85
N SER A 88 -10.91 -12.77 -21.48
CA SER A 88 -11.84 -13.57 -22.29
C SER A 88 -11.19 -14.07 -23.59
N LYS A 89 -10.14 -13.39 -24.06
CA LYS A 89 -9.39 -13.72 -25.29
C LYS A 89 -8.08 -14.43 -24.97
N SER A 90 -7.65 -15.33 -25.86
CA SER A 90 -6.34 -16.00 -25.79
C SER A 90 -5.20 -14.96 -25.77
N PRO A 91 -4.20 -15.10 -24.87
CA PRO A 91 -3.82 -16.29 -24.09
C PRO A 91 -4.55 -16.50 -22.75
N LYS A 92 -5.72 -15.87 -22.52
CA LYS A 92 -6.55 -16.01 -21.31
C LYS A 92 -5.81 -15.72 -20.01
N HIS A 93 -5.03 -14.65 -20.03
CA HIS A 93 -4.24 -14.16 -18.90
C HIS A 93 -5.09 -14.05 -17.62
N GLU A 94 -4.58 -14.58 -16.51
CA GLU A 94 -5.22 -14.49 -15.19
C GLU A 94 -4.49 -13.47 -14.32
N PHE A 95 -5.26 -12.63 -13.63
CA PHE A 95 -4.75 -11.51 -12.83
C PHE A 95 -5.69 -11.21 -11.66
N ILE A 96 -5.20 -10.48 -10.66
CA ILE A 96 -6.02 -9.98 -9.56
C ILE A 96 -6.29 -8.50 -9.80
N LEU A 97 -7.57 -8.14 -9.88
CA LEU A 97 -8.02 -6.75 -9.89
C LEU A 97 -8.38 -6.33 -8.47
N VAL A 98 -7.92 -5.17 -8.03
CA VAL A 98 -8.08 -4.70 -6.66
C VAL A 98 -8.57 -3.26 -6.69
N GLU A 99 -9.51 -2.96 -5.82
CA GLU A 99 -9.97 -1.62 -5.52
C GLU A 99 -9.50 -1.26 -4.11
N VAL A 100 -8.96 -0.06 -3.95
CA VAL A 100 -8.46 0.43 -2.67
C VAL A 100 -9.04 1.78 -2.34
N GLU A 101 -9.17 2.06 -1.05
CA GLU A 101 -9.60 3.35 -0.53
C GLU A 101 -8.68 3.84 0.59
N ALA A 102 -8.59 5.15 0.74
CA ALA A 102 -7.93 5.77 1.90
C ALA A 102 -8.89 5.85 3.09
N ALA A 103 -8.45 5.48 4.29
CA ALA A 103 -9.23 5.44 5.53
C ALA A 103 -9.81 6.80 5.91
N ARG A 104 -9.10 7.88 5.55
CA ARG A 104 -9.49 9.25 5.89
C ARG A 104 -10.46 9.86 4.89
N ASP A 105 -10.60 9.29 3.70
CA ASP A 105 -11.41 9.87 2.64
C ASP A 105 -11.86 8.82 1.61
N VAL A 106 -13.16 8.51 1.66
CA VAL A 106 -13.82 7.57 0.73
C VAL A 106 -13.78 8.02 -0.72
N HIS A 107 -13.52 9.30 -0.99
CA HIS A 107 -13.34 9.81 -2.35
C HIS A 107 -11.96 9.47 -2.93
N PHE A 108 -11.00 9.06 -2.10
CA PHE A 108 -9.72 8.53 -2.55
C PHE A 108 -9.82 7.03 -2.82
N ARG A 109 -10.45 6.70 -3.94
CA ARG A 109 -10.58 5.34 -4.46
C ARG A 109 -9.71 5.12 -5.68
N ASN A 110 -8.87 4.09 -5.69
CA ASN A 110 -8.05 3.73 -6.84
C ASN A 110 -8.12 2.23 -7.17
N TYR A 111 -7.64 1.86 -8.36
CA TYR A 111 -7.60 0.50 -8.87
C TYR A 111 -6.17 0.03 -9.10
N LEU A 112 -5.92 -1.24 -8.80
CA LEU A 112 -4.65 -1.91 -9.00
C LEU A 112 -4.85 -3.24 -9.75
N ILE A 113 -3.89 -3.63 -10.58
CA ILE A 113 -3.82 -4.96 -11.18
C ILE A 113 -2.52 -5.62 -10.73
N LEU A 114 -2.65 -6.84 -10.21
CA LEU A 114 -1.53 -7.72 -9.90
C LEU A 114 -1.48 -8.82 -10.93
N ASP A 115 -0.37 -8.91 -11.64
CA ASP A 115 -0.18 -9.94 -12.64
C ASP A 115 1.28 -10.33 -12.84
N ARG A 116 1.46 -11.52 -13.42
CA ARG A 116 2.75 -12.07 -13.77
C ARG A 116 2.83 -12.27 -15.26
N ILE A 117 3.86 -11.72 -15.89
CA ILE A 117 4.09 -11.93 -17.31
C ILE A 117 5.48 -12.50 -17.59
N SER A 118 5.64 -13.07 -18.77
CA SER A 118 6.94 -13.49 -19.30
C SER A 118 7.66 -12.28 -19.92
N ASN A 119 8.98 -12.20 -19.75
CA ASN A 119 9.82 -11.25 -20.48
C ASN A 119 10.08 -11.69 -21.94
N LEU A 120 9.52 -12.81 -22.38
CA LEU A 120 9.60 -13.21 -23.79
C LEU A 120 8.78 -12.26 -24.66
N PRO A 121 9.26 -11.94 -25.88
CA PRO A 121 8.49 -11.17 -26.85
C PRO A 121 7.11 -11.81 -27.03
N SER A 122 6.04 -11.02 -26.91
CA SER A 122 4.64 -11.47 -27.02
C SER A 122 4.22 -11.84 -28.45
N ASP A 123 5.17 -11.97 -29.39
CA ASP A 123 4.82 -12.28 -30.77
C ASP A 123 4.13 -13.64 -30.84
N ARG A 124 2.87 -13.62 -31.27
CA ARG A 124 1.98 -14.80 -31.27
C ARG A 124 2.54 -15.95 -32.09
N ILE A 125 3.24 -15.62 -33.18
CA ILE A 125 3.90 -16.61 -34.05
C ILE A 125 5.03 -17.28 -33.27
N THR A 126 5.87 -16.50 -32.59
CA THR A 126 7.01 -16.99 -31.83
C THR A 126 6.56 -17.82 -30.62
N GLN A 127 5.52 -17.41 -29.89
CA GLN A 127 4.99 -18.20 -28.78
C GLN A 127 4.36 -19.52 -29.23
N HIS A 128 3.65 -19.53 -30.36
CA HIS A 128 3.03 -20.76 -30.87
C HIS A 128 4.09 -21.74 -31.42
N LEU A 129 5.12 -21.24 -32.10
CA LEU A 129 6.25 -22.05 -32.56
C LEU A 129 7.11 -22.57 -31.40
N ILE A 130 7.32 -21.78 -30.34
CA ILE A 130 8.00 -22.23 -29.11
C ILE A 130 7.22 -23.36 -28.43
N GLN A 131 5.89 -23.30 -28.39
CA GLN A 131 5.08 -24.39 -27.83
C GLN A 131 5.09 -25.68 -28.66
N ILE A 132 5.26 -25.57 -29.99
CA ILE A 132 5.22 -26.73 -30.90
C ILE A 132 6.60 -27.37 -31.07
N ILE A 133 7.67 -26.58 -31.11
CA ILE A 133 9.00 -27.02 -31.58
C ILE A 133 9.99 -27.12 -30.43
N ALA A 134 9.84 -26.33 -29.37
CA ALA A 134 10.84 -26.27 -28.33
C ALA A 134 10.63 -27.41 -27.31
N PRO A 135 11.69 -28.14 -26.92
CA PRO A 135 11.59 -29.12 -25.85
C PRO A 135 11.07 -28.41 -24.61
N VAL A 136 10.13 -29.05 -23.91
CA VAL A 136 9.36 -28.53 -22.76
C VAL A 136 10.20 -27.73 -21.75
N SER A 137 11.49 -28.06 -21.63
CA SER A 137 12.51 -27.43 -20.79
C SER A 137 12.99 -26.02 -21.22
N SER A 138 12.61 -25.52 -22.40
CA SER A 138 13.20 -24.30 -23.01
C SER A 138 12.29 -23.05 -22.97
N SER A 139 11.06 -23.15 -22.46
CA SER A 139 10.15 -22.00 -22.33
C SER A 139 10.35 -21.18 -21.04
N ARG A 140 11.48 -21.37 -20.36
CA ARG A 140 11.82 -20.67 -19.12
C ARG A 140 12.35 -19.28 -19.44
N ALA A 141 11.72 -18.27 -18.85
CA ALA A 141 12.18 -16.89 -18.93
C ALA A 141 12.14 -16.25 -17.54
N PRO A 142 12.89 -15.17 -17.28
CA PRO A 142 12.68 -14.39 -16.08
C PRO A 142 11.21 -13.94 -16.01
N ALA A 143 10.56 -14.23 -14.88
CA ALA A 143 9.22 -13.73 -14.63
C ALA A 143 9.26 -12.25 -14.30
N ARG A 144 8.18 -11.56 -14.62
CA ARG A 144 7.97 -10.18 -14.19
C ARG A 144 6.60 -10.08 -13.55
N ASP A 145 6.62 -10.10 -12.22
CA ASP A 145 5.48 -9.84 -11.36
C ASP A 145 5.32 -8.33 -11.22
N ARG A 146 4.11 -7.82 -11.44
CA ARG A 146 3.82 -6.39 -11.53
C ARG A 146 2.61 -6.04 -10.70
N ILE A 147 2.66 -4.86 -10.11
CA ILE A 147 1.54 -4.17 -9.49
C ILE A 147 1.36 -2.87 -10.28
N ARG A 148 0.30 -2.81 -11.07
CA ARG A 148 -0.04 -1.64 -11.90
C ARG A 148 -1.12 -0.84 -11.20
N ILE A 149 -0.89 0.46 -11.03
CA ILE A 149 -1.77 1.38 -10.30
C ILE A 149 -2.32 2.40 -11.28
N SER A 150 -3.64 2.65 -11.26
CA SER A 150 -4.21 3.65 -12.14
C SER A 150 -3.68 5.04 -11.82
N TYR A 151 -3.24 5.77 -12.84
CA TYR A 151 -2.71 7.12 -12.67
C TYR A 151 -3.81 8.16 -12.41
N ASP A 152 -4.97 7.99 -13.04
CA ASP A 152 -6.10 8.93 -12.94
C ASP A 152 -7.15 8.51 -11.90
N GLY A 153 -7.01 7.30 -11.32
CA GLY A 153 -7.97 6.74 -10.38
C GLY A 153 -9.05 5.87 -11.04
N THR A 154 -9.01 5.69 -12.36
CA THR A 154 -10.08 4.98 -13.10
C THR A 154 -9.67 3.57 -13.51
N LEU A 155 -10.61 2.62 -13.38
CA LEU A 155 -10.42 1.25 -13.86
C LEU A 155 -10.26 1.18 -15.38
N ARG A 156 -11.03 2.00 -16.11
CA ARG A 156 -11.01 2.03 -17.59
C ARG A 156 -9.62 2.36 -18.13
N SER A 157 -8.96 3.38 -17.60
CA SER A 157 -7.62 3.78 -18.01
C SER A 157 -6.59 2.69 -17.70
N LEU A 158 -6.68 2.10 -16.50
CA LEU A 158 -5.80 1.00 -16.08
C LEU A 158 -5.89 -0.19 -17.03
N LEU A 159 -7.09 -0.63 -17.38
CA LEU A 159 -7.31 -1.77 -18.29
C LEU A 159 -6.83 -1.46 -19.71
N ALA A 160 -7.11 -0.26 -20.22
CA ALA A 160 -6.74 0.15 -21.57
C ALA A 160 -5.22 0.09 -21.80
N HIS A 161 -4.42 0.60 -20.85
CA HIS A 161 -2.96 0.55 -20.93
C HIS A 161 -2.39 -0.84 -20.60
N SER A 162 -3.18 -1.68 -19.95
CA SER A 162 -2.79 -3.03 -19.58
C SER A 162 -2.92 -4.04 -20.71
N SER A 163 -3.37 -3.61 -21.90
CA SER A 163 -3.79 -4.47 -23.01
C SER A 163 -4.96 -5.42 -22.68
N ILE A 164 -5.68 -5.16 -21.57
CA ILE A 164 -6.82 -5.95 -21.12
C ILE A 164 -8.09 -5.32 -21.70
N SER A 165 -8.57 -5.86 -22.81
CA SER A 165 -9.74 -5.31 -23.52
C SER A 165 -11.08 -5.90 -23.04
N LYS A 166 -11.08 -7.18 -22.66
CA LYS A 166 -12.25 -7.93 -22.15
C LYS A 166 -11.78 -8.99 -21.16
N TYR A 167 -12.43 -9.06 -20.00
CA TYR A 167 -12.14 -10.04 -18.97
C TYR A 167 -13.41 -10.47 -18.28
N ASP A 168 -13.36 -11.67 -17.71
CA ASP A 168 -14.41 -12.27 -16.90
C ASP A 168 -13.95 -12.27 -15.45
N VAL A 169 -14.84 -11.86 -14.54
CA VAL A 169 -14.63 -12.00 -13.09
C VAL A 169 -15.07 -13.41 -12.69
N LEU A 170 -14.11 -14.22 -12.23
CA LEU A 170 -14.38 -15.60 -11.84
C LEU A 170 -14.83 -15.69 -10.37
N GLU A 171 -14.18 -14.93 -9.51
CA GLU A 171 -14.46 -14.83 -8.07
C GLU A 171 -14.22 -13.38 -7.62
N ARG A 172 -14.97 -12.93 -6.60
CA ARG A 172 -14.85 -11.57 -6.06
C ARG A 172 -15.04 -11.58 -4.56
N TYR A 173 -14.26 -10.79 -3.85
CA TYR A 173 -14.37 -10.51 -2.42
C TYR A 173 -14.64 -9.02 -2.28
N ASP A 174 -15.66 -8.69 -1.50
CA ASP A 174 -15.94 -7.32 -1.08
C ASP A 174 -15.60 -7.23 0.42
N PHE A 175 -14.53 -6.49 0.70
CA PHE A 175 -14.05 -6.24 2.05
C PHE A 175 -14.80 -5.02 2.56
N HIS A 176 -15.76 -5.25 3.45
CA HIS A 176 -16.36 -4.17 4.21
C HIS A 176 -15.24 -3.38 4.92
N SER A 177 -15.37 -2.06 4.97
CA SER A 177 -14.30 -1.11 5.27
C SER A 177 -13.42 -1.58 6.44
N VAL A 178 -12.11 -1.67 6.17
CA VAL A 178 -10.94 -1.90 7.06
C VAL A 178 -10.42 -3.32 7.34
N SER A 179 -11.03 -4.40 6.86
CA SER A 179 -10.52 -5.75 7.23
C SER A 179 -9.20 -6.14 6.53
N PHE A 180 -8.93 -5.61 5.33
CA PHE A 180 -7.75 -6.01 4.55
C PHE A 180 -6.94 -4.80 4.10
N LEU A 181 -5.69 -4.69 4.56
CA LEU A 181 -4.82 -3.54 4.30
C LEU A 181 -3.97 -3.77 3.05
N LEU A 182 -3.75 -2.73 2.25
CA LEU A 182 -3.02 -2.86 0.98
C LEU A 182 -1.61 -3.43 1.18
N TYR A 183 -0.90 -3.04 2.25
CA TYR A 183 0.44 -3.59 2.50
C TYR A 183 0.43 -5.10 2.72
N GLN A 184 -0.64 -5.69 3.27
CA GLN A 184 -0.75 -7.13 3.46
C GLN A 184 -0.80 -7.84 2.11
N LEU A 185 -1.56 -7.28 1.17
CA LEU A 185 -1.61 -7.77 -0.21
C LEU A 185 -0.24 -7.64 -0.91
N VAL A 186 0.46 -6.52 -0.72
CA VAL A 186 1.79 -6.30 -1.34
C VAL A 186 2.82 -7.29 -0.79
N VAL A 187 2.87 -7.49 0.53
CA VAL A 187 3.75 -8.49 1.17
C VAL A 187 3.45 -9.89 0.64
N LEU A 188 2.16 -10.26 0.58
CA LEU A 188 1.75 -11.55 0.02
C LEU A 188 2.23 -11.73 -1.42
N SER A 189 2.04 -10.70 -2.25
CA SER A 189 2.44 -10.70 -3.66
C SER A 189 3.96 -10.85 -3.81
N ARG A 190 4.73 -10.21 -2.93
CA ARG A 190 6.19 -10.32 -2.88
C ARG A 190 6.62 -11.72 -2.49
N VAL A 191 6.10 -12.28 -1.40
CA VAL A 191 6.44 -13.65 -0.96
C VAL A 191 6.16 -14.66 -2.07
N VAL A 192 5.02 -14.54 -2.78
CA VAL A 192 4.72 -15.39 -3.94
C VAL A 192 5.75 -15.21 -5.07
N SER A 193 6.15 -13.97 -5.35
CA SER A 193 7.13 -13.63 -6.39
C SER A 193 8.51 -14.23 -6.07
N ASP A 194 8.95 -14.14 -4.82
CA ASP A 194 10.27 -14.61 -4.36
C ASP A 194 10.40 -16.14 -4.47
N ARG A 195 9.30 -16.88 -4.32
CA ARG A 195 9.32 -18.35 -4.45
C ARG A 195 9.67 -18.81 -5.86
N HIS A 196 9.31 -18.04 -6.88
CA HIS A 196 9.58 -18.42 -8.27
C HIS A 196 9.90 -17.19 -9.11
N ILE A 197 11.19 -16.93 -9.32
CA ILE A 197 11.68 -15.85 -10.20
C ILE A 197 11.61 -16.18 -11.70
N VAL A 198 11.34 -17.45 -12.04
CA VAL A 198 11.29 -17.95 -13.42
C VAL A 198 9.84 -18.17 -13.84
N TYR A 199 9.47 -17.62 -14.99
CA TYR A 199 8.24 -17.93 -15.70
C TYR A 199 8.43 -19.24 -16.46
N ASP A 200 7.68 -20.26 -16.09
CA ASP A 200 7.60 -21.55 -16.76
C ASP A 200 6.17 -21.71 -17.29
N ALA A 201 6.04 -21.89 -18.61
CA ALA A 201 4.74 -21.89 -19.29
C ALA A 201 3.81 -23.03 -18.85
N LEU A 202 4.30 -24.05 -18.16
CA LEU A 202 3.49 -25.16 -17.68
C LEU A 202 3.24 -25.12 -16.16
N SER A 203 4.06 -24.38 -15.41
CA SER A 203 4.05 -24.49 -13.94
C SER A 203 4.04 -23.16 -13.18
N THR A 204 4.71 -22.10 -13.65
CA THR A 204 4.85 -20.83 -12.89
C THR A 204 4.49 -19.62 -13.75
N GLN A 205 3.34 -19.73 -14.41
CA GLN A 205 2.75 -18.70 -15.27
C GLN A 205 1.78 -17.77 -14.52
N CYS A 206 1.06 -16.90 -15.24
CA CYS A 206 0.10 -15.95 -14.66
C CYS A 206 -1.00 -16.61 -13.81
N TYR A 207 -1.53 -17.74 -14.28
CA TYR A 207 -2.52 -18.57 -13.59
C TYR A 207 -2.05 -19.02 -12.20
N TRP A 208 -0.80 -19.51 -12.13
CA TRP A 208 -0.18 -19.97 -10.89
C TRP A 208 -0.04 -18.82 -9.88
N TYR A 209 0.49 -17.69 -10.35
CA TYR A 209 0.72 -16.50 -9.54
C TYR A 209 -0.59 -15.93 -8.96
N ALA A 210 -1.58 -15.67 -9.83
CA ALA A 210 -2.87 -15.19 -9.42
C ALA A 210 -3.57 -16.18 -8.47
N SER A 211 -3.51 -17.48 -8.76
CA SER A 211 -4.14 -18.52 -7.93
C SER A 211 -3.54 -18.62 -6.53
N LEU A 212 -2.23 -18.49 -6.37
CA LEU A 212 -1.59 -18.49 -5.06
C LEU A 212 -1.97 -17.27 -4.23
N ILE A 213 -1.87 -16.08 -4.81
CA ILE A 213 -2.26 -14.83 -4.13
C ILE A 213 -3.72 -14.92 -3.72
N TRP A 214 -4.59 -15.33 -4.64
CA TRP A 214 -6.00 -15.47 -4.33
C TRP A 214 -6.27 -16.47 -3.22
N GLY A 215 -5.71 -17.69 -3.31
CA GLY A 215 -5.87 -18.70 -2.26
C GLY A 215 -5.43 -18.20 -0.88
N CYS A 216 -4.37 -17.38 -0.82
CA CYS A 216 -3.94 -16.75 0.42
C CYS A 216 -4.93 -15.67 0.90
N ILE A 217 -5.45 -14.81 0.01
CA ILE A 217 -6.51 -13.84 0.34
C ILE A 217 -7.72 -14.57 0.95
N GLN A 218 -8.15 -15.67 0.34
CA GLN A 218 -9.30 -16.45 0.81
C GLN A 218 -9.09 -17.02 2.22
N ARG A 219 -7.86 -17.43 2.56
CA ARG A 219 -7.51 -17.93 3.90
C ARG A 219 -7.31 -16.83 4.92
N LEU A 220 -6.78 -15.68 4.51
CA LEU A 220 -6.61 -14.52 5.39
C LEU A 220 -7.95 -13.93 5.79
N ARG A 221 -8.95 -13.96 4.91
CA ARG A 221 -10.24 -13.29 5.08
C ARG A 221 -11.42 -14.18 4.66
N PRO A 222 -11.59 -15.37 5.27
CA PRO A 222 -12.62 -16.32 4.86
C PRO A 222 -14.04 -15.76 4.99
N GLU A 223 -14.29 -14.85 5.93
CA GLU A 223 -15.57 -14.20 6.21
C GLU A 223 -16.04 -13.22 5.13
N HIS A 224 -15.15 -12.82 4.22
CA HIS A 224 -15.43 -11.84 3.15
C HIS A 224 -15.65 -12.48 1.77
N ALA A 225 -15.78 -13.80 1.73
CA ALA A 225 -16.04 -14.51 0.49
C ALA A 225 -17.43 -14.15 -0.07
N VAL A 226 -17.46 -13.44 -1.19
CA VAL A 226 -18.69 -13.20 -1.95
C VAL A 226 -18.81 -14.23 -3.07
N ALA A 227 -20.05 -14.44 -3.53
CA ALA A 227 -20.47 -15.46 -4.47
C ALA A 227 -19.44 -15.81 -5.55
N THR A 228 -19.10 -17.10 -5.60
CA THR A 228 -18.36 -17.71 -6.70
C THR A 228 -19.18 -17.63 -7.98
N ILE A 229 -18.76 -16.81 -8.94
CA ILE A 229 -19.46 -16.68 -10.21
C ILE A 229 -19.10 -17.86 -11.12
N ASN A 230 -17.80 -18.20 -11.20
CA ASN A 230 -17.26 -19.09 -12.22
C ASN A 230 -15.91 -19.76 -11.85
N SER A 231 -15.70 -20.13 -10.58
CA SER A 231 -14.43 -20.72 -10.08
C SER A 231 -13.90 -21.91 -10.88
N LYS A 232 -14.79 -22.71 -11.48
CA LYS A 232 -14.44 -23.87 -12.32
C LYS A 232 -13.53 -23.54 -13.51
N TYR A 233 -13.40 -22.26 -13.87
CA TYR A 233 -12.55 -21.80 -14.97
C TYR A 233 -11.18 -21.27 -14.54
N ARG A 234 -10.93 -21.11 -13.22
CA ARG A 234 -9.61 -20.72 -12.68
C ARG A 234 -8.56 -21.74 -13.10
N GLY A 235 -7.36 -21.28 -13.49
CA GLY A 235 -6.24 -22.17 -13.81
C GLY A 235 -6.41 -22.99 -15.09
N ARG A 236 -7.56 -22.87 -15.79
CA ARG A 236 -7.86 -23.66 -16.99
C ARG A 236 -7.33 -22.99 -18.26
N PHE A 237 -6.33 -23.57 -18.91
CA PHE A 237 -5.81 -23.08 -20.20
C PHE A 237 -6.05 -24.10 -21.31
N GLY A 238 -7.24 -24.02 -21.91
CA GLY A 238 -7.69 -24.97 -22.93
C GLY A 238 -8.52 -26.12 -22.36
N PRO A 239 -8.92 -27.08 -23.22
CA PRO A 239 -9.84 -28.14 -22.82
C PRO A 239 -9.21 -29.15 -21.85
N MET A 240 -7.90 -29.43 -21.99
CA MET A 240 -7.20 -30.51 -21.29
C MET A 240 -6.28 -30.07 -20.15
N PHE A 241 -5.96 -28.77 -20.05
CA PHE A 241 -5.01 -28.28 -19.05
C PHE A 241 -5.73 -27.47 -17.98
N HIS A 242 -5.57 -27.93 -16.74
CA HIS A 242 -6.10 -27.30 -15.55
C HIS A 242 -5.01 -27.30 -14.49
N GLN A 243 -4.55 -26.11 -14.12
CA GLN A 243 -3.58 -25.96 -13.07
C GLN A 243 -4.29 -25.69 -11.75
N GLN A 244 -4.18 -26.62 -10.81
CA GLN A 244 -4.54 -26.39 -9.42
C GLN A 244 -3.28 -26.14 -8.60
N VAL A 245 -3.39 -25.14 -7.72
CA VAL A 245 -2.35 -24.84 -6.74
C VAL A 245 -2.57 -25.75 -5.53
N ASP A 246 -1.48 -26.34 -5.02
CA ASP A 246 -1.52 -27.17 -3.84
C ASP A 246 -1.90 -26.35 -2.59
N SER A 247 -2.85 -26.87 -1.82
CA SER A 247 -3.28 -26.35 -0.52
C SER A 247 -2.11 -26.20 0.46
N ASN A 248 -1.12 -27.10 0.42
CA ASN A 248 0.07 -27.01 1.25
C ASN A 248 0.98 -25.86 0.83
N GLN A 249 1.10 -25.62 -0.48
CA GLN A 249 1.86 -24.48 -1.01
C GLN A 249 1.25 -23.16 -0.53
N ILE A 250 -0.09 -23.02 -0.61
CA ILE A 250 -0.81 -21.86 -0.05
C ILE A 250 -0.51 -21.71 1.45
N GLY A 251 -0.54 -22.81 2.21
CA GLY A 251 -0.28 -22.78 3.65
C GLY A 251 1.14 -22.31 4.00
N SER A 252 2.15 -22.80 3.27
CA SER A 252 3.54 -22.39 3.48
C SER A 252 3.77 -20.91 3.13
N ILE A 253 3.21 -20.45 2.00
CA ILE A 253 3.32 -19.03 1.59
C ILE A 253 2.60 -18.14 2.58
N LEU A 254 1.41 -18.53 3.02
CA LEU A 254 0.62 -17.75 3.95
C LEU A 254 1.36 -17.56 5.27
N LYS A 255 1.93 -18.63 5.83
CA LYS A 255 2.72 -18.55 7.06
C LYS A 255 3.89 -17.56 6.93
N GLU A 256 4.65 -17.64 5.83
CA GLU A 256 5.75 -16.71 5.57
C GLU A 256 5.27 -15.26 5.39
N ALA A 257 4.15 -15.07 4.69
CA ALA A 257 3.54 -13.76 4.52
C ALA A 257 3.04 -13.18 5.85
N GLU A 258 2.46 -13.98 6.74
CA GLU A 258 2.02 -13.55 8.07
C GLU A 258 3.20 -13.09 8.93
N GLU A 259 4.30 -13.85 8.95
CA GLU A 259 5.54 -13.46 9.64
C GLU A 259 6.10 -12.13 9.09
N ALA A 260 6.12 -11.95 7.78
CA ALA A 260 6.56 -10.71 7.14
C ALA A 260 5.60 -9.53 7.40
N ILE A 261 4.29 -9.77 7.40
CA ILE A 261 3.25 -8.78 7.72
C ILE A 261 3.42 -8.29 9.17
N ASP A 262 3.63 -9.20 10.12
CA ASP A 262 3.81 -8.86 11.53
C ASP A 262 5.11 -8.08 11.77
N HIS A 263 6.19 -8.45 11.07
CA HIS A 263 7.44 -7.69 11.07
C HIS A 263 7.22 -6.26 10.56
N LEU A 264 6.60 -6.11 9.39
CA LEU A 264 6.32 -4.80 8.79
C LEU A 264 5.41 -3.95 9.69
N ARG A 265 4.37 -4.55 10.30
CA ARG A 265 3.49 -3.87 11.25
C ARG A 265 4.29 -3.30 12.42
N THR A 266 5.18 -4.09 13.01
CA THR A 266 6.06 -3.67 14.11
C THR A 266 6.96 -2.51 13.69
N CYS A 267 7.60 -2.59 12.52
CA CYS A 267 8.43 -1.51 11.99
C CYS A 267 7.64 -0.21 11.80
N LEU A 268 6.42 -0.29 11.28
CA LEU A 268 5.57 0.87 11.07
C LEU A 268 5.08 1.47 12.41
N GLU A 269 4.78 0.65 13.43
CA GLU A 269 4.43 1.12 14.77
C GLU A 269 5.57 1.87 15.47
N VAL A 270 6.77 1.30 15.46
CA VAL A 270 7.97 1.96 16.03
C VAL A 270 8.21 3.31 15.35
N SER A 271 8.05 3.35 14.03
CA SER A 271 8.29 4.56 13.26
C SER A 271 7.23 5.62 13.52
N ASN A 272 5.95 5.23 13.64
CA ASN A 272 4.87 6.16 14.01
C ASN A 272 5.09 6.77 15.40
N LYS A 273 5.53 5.96 16.38
CA LYS A 273 5.89 6.46 17.72
C LYS A 273 7.01 7.50 17.66
N ARG A 274 8.06 7.24 16.86
CA ARG A 274 9.17 8.20 16.66
C ARG A 274 8.69 9.50 16.00
N TYR A 275 7.88 9.40 14.95
CA TYR A 275 7.32 10.56 14.26
C TYR A 275 6.48 11.43 15.19
N ASN A 276 5.58 10.83 15.98
CA ASN A 276 4.76 11.55 16.95
C ASN A 276 5.61 12.23 18.02
N HIS A 277 6.69 11.58 18.47
CA HIS A 277 7.63 12.18 19.42
C HIS A 277 8.35 13.40 18.83
N VAL A 278 8.84 13.31 17.59
CA VAL A 278 9.51 14.42 16.88
C VAL A 278 8.54 15.58 16.65
N THR A 279 7.34 15.30 16.12
CA THR A 279 6.33 16.32 15.82
C THR A 279 5.88 17.04 17.09
N LYS A 280 5.71 16.32 18.20
CA LYS A 280 5.42 16.94 19.50
C LYS A 280 6.57 17.84 19.97
N ALA A 281 7.82 17.40 19.80
CA ALA A 281 8.99 18.19 20.17
C ALA A 281 9.17 19.44 19.29
N THR A 282 8.92 19.36 17.98
CA THR A 282 8.97 20.52 17.08
C THR A 282 7.85 21.50 17.35
N GLY A 283 6.61 21.04 17.56
CA GLY A 283 5.50 21.90 17.95
C GLY A 283 5.76 22.64 19.26
N VAL A 284 6.34 21.95 20.25
CA VAL A 284 6.79 22.58 21.51
C VAL A 284 7.87 23.62 21.24
N ARG A 285 8.82 23.35 20.36
CA ARG A 285 9.88 24.30 19.99
C ARG A 285 9.33 25.55 19.28
N GLU A 286 8.36 25.38 18.38
CA GLU A 286 7.70 26.47 17.69
C GLU A 286 6.86 27.32 18.64
N GLU A 287 6.16 26.70 19.59
CA GLU A 287 5.41 27.40 20.64
C GLU A 287 6.34 28.21 21.55
N LEU A 288 7.42 27.59 22.05
CA LEU A 288 8.46 28.29 22.84
C LEU A 288 9.09 29.45 22.05
N SER A 289 9.28 29.29 20.75
CA SER A 289 9.82 30.36 19.90
C SER A 289 8.82 31.52 19.78
N ARG A 290 7.52 31.22 19.63
CA ARG A 290 6.45 32.24 19.60
C ARG A 290 6.31 32.95 20.95
N GLU A 291 6.35 32.24 22.08
CA GLU A 291 6.31 32.83 23.43
C GLU A 291 7.52 33.72 23.70
N LEU A 292 8.71 33.32 23.24
CA LEU A 292 9.93 34.11 23.36
C LEU A 292 9.86 35.40 22.52
N GLU A 293 9.34 35.32 21.30
CA GLU A 293 9.11 36.50 20.44
C GLU A 293 8.05 37.45 21.01
N ALA A 294 6.94 36.92 21.52
CA ALA A 294 5.91 37.71 22.20
C ALA A 294 6.48 38.41 23.44
N SER A 295 7.31 37.71 24.24
CA SER A 295 7.97 38.29 25.41
C SER A 295 8.96 39.40 25.03
N ARG A 296 9.69 39.25 23.93
CA ARG A 296 10.59 40.31 23.40
C ARG A 296 9.83 41.56 22.98
N MET A 297 8.70 41.40 22.30
CA MET A 297 7.86 42.52 21.88
C MET A 297 7.29 43.27 23.10
N ALA A 298 6.88 42.55 24.15
CA ALA A 298 6.36 43.16 25.37
C ALA A 298 7.40 44.04 26.11
N VAL A 299 8.69 43.71 25.99
CA VAL A 299 9.80 44.47 26.62
C VAL A 299 10.33 45.58 25.68
N GLY A 300 9.75 45.75 24.49
CA GLY A 300 10.18 46.76 23.53
C GLY A 300 11.53 46.47 22.87
N MET A 301 11.99 45.20 22.88
CA MET A 301 13.21 44.82 22.18
C MET A 301 12.95 44.64 20.69
N PRO A 302 13.79 45.23 19.80
CA PRO A 302 13.63 45.07 18.37
C PRO A 302 13.85 43.61 17.94
N SER A 303 13.01 43.15 17.00
CA SER A 303 13.13 41.81 16.42
C SER A 303 14.53 41.61 15.82
N GLY A 304 15.22 40.56 16.24
CA GLY A 304 16.56 40.21 15.76
C GLY A 304 17.73 40.72 16.61
N ALA A 305 17.51 41.37 17.76
CA ALA A 305 18.60 41.69 18.68
C ALA A 305 19.29 40.39 19.17
N PRO A 306 20.62 40.23 18.98
CA PRO A 306 21.33 39.07 19.49
C PRO A 306 21.16 39.03 21.00
N LEU A 307 20.74 37.88 21.54
CA LEU A 307 20.84 37.66 22.99
C LEU A 307 22.32 37.77 23.31
N GLY A 308 22.70 38.75 24.13
CA GLY A 308 24.07 38.94 24.60
C GLY A 308 24.50 37.80 25.52
N ILE A 309 24.44 36.57 25.02
CA ILE A 309 25.04 35.40 25.63
C ILE A 309 26.50 35.49 25.21
N GLU A 310 27.31 36.09 26.08
CA GLU A 310 28.77 35.97 25.97
C GLU A 310 29.10 34.49 25.79
N ALA A 311 29.78 34.17 24.68
CA ALA A 311 30.23 32.83 24.40
C ALA A 311 31.06 32.33 25.59
N ALA A 312 30.64 31.22 26.20
CA ALA A 312 31.41 30.61 27.27
C ALA A 312 32.85 30.38 26.78
N PRO A 313 33.87 30.72 27.58
CA PRO A 313 35.25 30.56 27.16
C PRO A 313 35.53 29.09 26.86
N PRO A 314 36.35 28.79 25.82
CA PRO A 314 36.63 27.41 25.43
C PRO A 314 37.26 26.67 26.61
N TYR A 315 36.68 25.52 26.95
CA TYR A 315 37.25 24.60 27.92
C TYR A 315 38.63 24.16 27.44
N HIS A 316 39.69 24.64 28.08
CA HIS A 316 41.03 24.10 27.92
C HIS A 316 41.02 22.66 28.44
N MET A 317 41.14 21.69 27.53
CA MET A 317 41.44 20.32 27.91
C MET A 317 42.88 20.28 28.44
N ILE A 318 43.00 19.97 29.73
CA ILE A 318 44.28 19.65 30.36
C ILE A 318 44.69 18.26 29.86
N SER A 319 45.81 18.22 29.17
CA SER A 319 46.54 17.03 28.69
C SER A 319 47.12 16.20 29.82
#